data_AF-A0A484HKH6-F1
#
_entry.id   AF-A0A484HKH6-F1
#
_cell.length_a   1.000
_cell.length_b   1.000
_cell.length_c   1.000
_cell.angle_alpha   90.00
_cell.angle_beta   90.00
_cell.angle_gamma   90.00
#
_symmetry.space_group_name_H-M   'P 1'
#
loop_
_entity.id
_entity.type
_entity.pdbx_description
1 polymer ?
#
loop_
_entity_poly.entity_id
_entity_poly.type
_entity_poly.pdbx_seq_one_letter_code
_entity_poly.pdbx_strand_id
1 'polypeptide(L)'
;MDRQEELSETWHDITLDSYTVDIRRVKKTKEHGYSKAVAEVCKYALKFSDLSLENTWEAYLSLKGNRLTGCFGSMYGVKLPEKLTDDLPLDDLPYLELLYRFVFDKKSYYNLEITKDVKPNKRNEEG
;
A
#
# COMPACT_ATOMS: atom_id res chain seq x y z
N MET A 1 -36.71 0.43 -21.24
CA MET A 1 -35.79 1.28 -20.46
C MET A 1 -34.40 0.70 -20.63
N ASP A 2 -33.44 1.51 -21.08
CA ASP A 2 -32.08 1.04 -21.32
C ASP A 2 -31.42 0.69 -19.97
N ARG A 3 -30.74 -0.46 -19.90
CA ARG A 3 -30.12 -0.97 -18.66
C ARG A 3 -29.09 0.01 -18.04
N GLN A 4 -28.57 0.90 -18.87
CA GLN A 4 -27.66 1.98 -18.51
C GLN A 4 -28.36 3.08 -17.69
N GLU A 5 -29.60 3.42 -18.05
CA GLU A 5 -30.37 4.51 -17.48
C GLU A 5 -30.86 4.14 -16.07
N GLU A 6 -31.42 2.93 -15.91
CA GLU A 6 -31.88 2.39 -14.63
C GLU A 6 -30.75 2.28 -13.58
N LEU A 7 -29.57 1.83 -14.01
CA LEU A 7 -28.40 1.75 -13.12
C LEU A 7 -27.80 3.12 -12.81
N SER A 8 -27.91 4.08 -13.73
CA SER A 8 -27.50 5.46 -13.48
C SER A 8 -28.40 6.14 -12.46
N GLU A 9 -29.71 5.95 -12.55
CA GLU A 9 -30.69 6.47 -11.57
C GLU A 9 -30.45 5.85 -10.19
N THR A 10 -30.32 4.52 -10.12
CA THR A 10 -30.03 3.82 -8.85
C THR A 10 -28.71 4.30 -8.22
N TRP A 11 -27.68 4.52 -9.04
CA TRP A 11 -26.38 5.03 -8.56
C TRP A 11 -26.49 6.46 -8.03
N HIS A 12 -27.26 7.31 -8.72
CA HIS A 12 -27.51 8.67 -8.30
C HIS A 12 -28.32 8.74 -7.00
N ASP A 13 -29.31 7.88 -6.82
CA ASP A 13 -30.08 7.79 -5.56
C ASP A 13 -29.20 7.41 -4.36
N ILE A 14 -28.18 6.57 -4.57
CA ILE A 14 -27.25 6.13 -3.52
C ILE A 14 -26.22 7.21 -3.20
N THR A 15 -25.61 7.82 -4.22
CA THR A 15 -24.48 8.74 -4.07
C THR A 15 -24.91 10.20 -3.91
N LEU A 16 -26.11 10.55 -4.35
CA LEU A 16 -26.73 11.88 -4.35
C LEU A 16 -25.99 12.94 -5.21
N ASP A 17 -24.76 12.67 -5.63
CA ASP A 17 -23.92 13.60 -6.39
C ASP A 17 -23.28 12.98 -7.65
N SER A 18 -23.30 11.65 -7.79
CA SER A 18 -22.68 10.93 -8.89
C SER A 18 -23.73 10.34 -9.83
N TYR A 19 -23.58 10.57 -11.13
CA TYR A 19 -24.49 10.07 -12.16
C TYR A 19 -23.74 9.44 -13.35
N THR A 20 -22.40 9.35 -13.26
CA THR A 20 -21.58 8.78 -14.33
C THR A 20 -21.40 7.29 -14.09
N VAL A 21 -22.12 6.48 -14.86
CA VAL A 21 -21.98 5.02 -14.89
C VAL A 21 -21.59 4.63 -16.32
N ASP A 22 -20.75 3.61 -16.52
CA ASP A 22 -20.42 3.08 -17.85
C ASP A 22 -20.63 1.56 -17.87
N ILE A 23 -21.63 1.10 -18.63
CA ILE A 23 -21.97 -0.32 -18.72
C ILE A 23 -21.86 -0.76 -20.16
N ARG A 24 -20.74 -1.41 -20.48
CA ARG A 24 -20.49 -1.97 -21.81
C ARG A 24 -20.12 -3.45 -21.70
N ARG A 25 -20.68 -4.25 -22.61
CA ARG A 25 -20.35 -5.67 -22.70
C ARG A 25 -18.92 -5.83 -23.21
N VAL A 26 -18.04 -6.40 -22.40
CA VAL A 26 -16.66 -6.67 -22.80
C VAL A 26 -16.64 -7.77 -23.87
N LYS A 27 -16.00 -7.50 -25.01
CA LYS A 27 -15.82 -8.46 -26.11
C LYS A 27 -14.33 -8.81 -26.24
N LYS A 28 -14.02 -10.05 -26.62
CA LYS A 28 -12.64 -10.48 -26.86
C LYS A 28 -12.16 -9.98 -28.24
N THR A 29 -11.86 -8.69 -28.35
CA THR A 29 -11.22 -8.07 -29.53
C THR A 29 -9.79 -7.65 -29.19
N LYS A 30 -8.90 -7.58 -30.20
CA LYS A 30 -7.47 -7.24 -30.00
C LYS A 30 -7.26 -5.85 -29.37
N GLU A 31 -8.15 -4.89 -29.62
CA GLU A 31 -8.02 -3.50 -29.13
C GLU A 31 -8.67 -3.24 -27.75
N HIS A 32 -9.67 -4.04 -27.37
CA HIS A 32 -10.47 -3.86 -26.15
C HIS A 32 -10.64 -5.20 -25.40
N GLY A 33 -9.54 -5.95 -25.30
CA GLY A 33 -9.52 -7.22 -24.56
C GLY A 33 -9.84 -7.06 -23.07
N TYR A 34 -10.08 -8.20 -22.41
CA TYR A 34 -10.44 -8.26 -20.98
C TYR A 34 -9.45 -7.52 -20.07
N SER A 35 -8.15 -7.53 -20.39
CA SER A 35 -7.12 -6.82 -19.62
C SER A 35 -7.32 -5.30 -19.62
N LYS A 36 -7.67 -4.71 -20.77
CA LYS A 36 -7.91 -3.28 -20.90
C LYS A 36 -9.22 -2.87 -20.21
N ALA A 37 -10.24 -3.72 -20.26
CA ALA A 37 -11.48 -3.52 -19.52
C ALA A 37 -11.26 -3.55 -18.00
N VAL A 38 -10.44 -4.47 -17.49
CA VAL A 38 -10.07 -4.52 -16.07
C VAL A 38 -9.25 -3.28 -15.67
N ALA A 39 -8.31 -2.84 -16.51
CA ALA A 39 -7.52 -1.64 -16.25
C ALA A 39 -8.36 -0.36 -16.17
N GLU A 40 -9.39 -0.21 -17.01
CA GLU A 40 -10.31 0.93 -16.92
C GLU A 40 -11.13 0.93 -15.63
N VAL A 41 -11.55 -0.24 -15.11
CA VAL A 41 -12.21 -0.30 -13.79
C VAL A 41 -11.27 0.20 -12.69
N CYS A 42 -9.99 -0.20 -12.74
CA CYS A 42 -8.99 0.24 -11.77
C CYS A 42 -8.67 1.75 -11.85
N LYS A 43 -8.91 2.41 -12.99
CA LYS A 43 -8.72 3.87 -13.13
C LYS A 43 -9.66 4.67 -12.23
N TYR A 44 -10.87 4.16 -12.01
CA TYR A 44 -11.89 4.78 -11.16
C TYR A 44 -11.85 4.25 -9.72
N ALA A 45 -11.08 3.20 -9.46
CA ALA A 45 -10.84 2.71 -8.12
C ALA A 45 -9.86 3.65 -7.39
N LEU A 46 -10.43 4.67 -6.74
CA LEU A 46 -9.83 5.39 -5.60
C LEU A 46 -8.59 6.25 -5.94
N LYS A 47 -8.81 7.45 -6.51
CA LYS A 47 -7.79 8.50 -6.54
C LYS A 47 -7.78 9.29 -5.24
N PHE A 48 -7.03 8.80 -4.25
CA PHE A 48 -6.76 9.59 -3.03
C PHE A 48 -5.99 10.89 -3.30
N SER A 49 -5.35 11.01 -4.47
CA SER A 49 -4.58 12.19 -4.85
C SER A 49 -5.42 13.46 -4.97
N ASP A 50 -6.72 13.31 -5.26
CA ASP A 50 -7.61 14.43 -5.59
C ASP A 50 -8.50 14.82 -4.39
N LEU A 51 -8.32 14.19 -3.23
CA LEU A 51 -9.06 14.51 -1.99
C LEU A 51 -8.40 15.68 -1.25
N SER A 52 -9.23 16.49 -0.58
CA SER A 52 -8.72 17.51 0.36
C SER A 52 -8.05 16.86 1.57
N LEU A 53 -7.27 17.65 2.33
CA LEU A 53 -6.59 17.17 3.52
C LEU A 53 -7.59 16.66 4.57
N GLU A 54 -8.70 17.37 4.74
CA GLU A 54 -9.77 17.04 5.68
C GLU A 54 -10.41 15.68 5.32
N ASN A 55 -10.78 15.48 4.05
CA ASN A 55 -11.38 14.25 3.60
C ASN A 55 -10.40 13.08 3.63
N THR A 56 -9.11 13.34 3.37
CA THR A 56 -8.05 12.34 3.47
C THR A 56 -7.86 11.87 4.92
N TRP A 57 -7.93 12.80 5.88
CA TRP A 57 -7.85 12.48 7.31
C TRP A 57 -9.07 11.68 7.79
N GLU A 58 -10.28 12.07 7.39
CA GLU A 58 -11.51 11.35 7.72
C GLU A 58 -11.53 9.94 7.09
N ALA A 59 -11.09 9.81 5.84
CA ALA A 59 -10.91 8.53 5.17
C ALA A 59 -9.89 7.65 5.91
N TYR A 60 -8.75 8.22 6.33
CA TYR A 60 -7.77 7.48 7.13
C TYR A 60 -8.37 6.98 8.44
N LEU A 61 -9.08 7.83 9.21
CA LEU A 61 -9.69 7.42 10.47
C LEU A 61 -10.74 6.31 10.28
N SER A 62 -11.55 6.40 9.22
CA SER A 62 -12.61 5.44 8.93
C SER A 62 -12.09 4.11 8.38
N LEU A 63 -10.98 4.14 7.64
CA LEU A 63 -10.44 2.97 6.94
C LEU A 63 -9.24 2.34 7.64
N LYS A 64 -8.66 3.00 8.65
CA LYS A 64 -7.53 2.46 9.42
C LYS A 64 -7.91 1.14 10.09
N GLY A 65 -7.12 0.11 9.83
CA GLY A 65 -7.34 -1.23 10.37
C GLY A 65 -8.32 -2.08 9.55
N ASN A 66 -9.06 -1.48 8.61
CA ASN A 66 -9.87 -2.21 7.65
C ASN A 66 -8.99 -2.67 6.49
N ARG A 67 -9.02 -3.96 6.17
CA ARG A 67 -8.32 -4.50 5.00
C ARG A 67 -9.09 -4.12 3.73
N LEU A 68 -8.79 -2.95 3.17
CA LEU A 68 -9.41 -2.44 1.94
C LEU A 68 -9.04 -3.25 0.69
N THR A 69 -8.04 -4.12 0.80
CA THR A 69 -7.60 -5.03 -0.26
C THR A 69 -8.28 -6.38 -0.12
N GLY A 70 -9.53 -6.46 -0.58
CA GLY A 70 -10.29 -7.70 -0.72
C GLY A 70 -10.23 -8.22 -2.15
N CYS A 71 -9.09 -8.74 -2.60
CA CYS A 71 -9.02 -9.34 -3.93
C CYS A 71 -9.44 -10.83 -3.88
N PHE A 72 -10.36 -11.23 -4.76
CA PHE A 72 -10.84 -12.61 -4.87
C PHE A 72 -10.23 -13.32 -6.09
N GLY A 73 -10.07 -14.64 -6.03
CA GLY A 73 -9.55 -15.46 -7.14
C GLY A 73 -8.07 -15.22 -7.45
N SER A 74 -7.69 -15.18 -8.72
CA SER A 74 -6.30 -14.98 -9.17
C SER A 74 -5.75 -13.57 -8.88
N MET A 75 -6.58 -12.65 -8.40
CA MET A 75 -6.14 -11.33 -7.94
C MET A 75 -5.85 -11.29 -6.44
N TYR A 76 -6.09 -12.38 -5.70
CA TYR A 76 -5.63 -12.52 -4.31
C TYR A 76 -4.13 -12.21 -4.30
N GLY A 77 -3.78 -11.10 -3.65
CA GLY A 77 -2.48 -10.46 -3.78
C GLY A 77 -1.32 -11.41 -3.52
N VAL A 78 -0.14 -11.00 -4.00
CA VAL A 78 1.15 -11.64 -3.72
C VAL A 78 1.14 -12.19 -2.30
N LYS A 79 1.39 -13.49 -2.15
CA LYS A 79 1.48 -14.13 -0.84
C LYS A 79 2.62 -13.44 -0.09
N LEU A 80 2.26 -12.48 0.75
CA LEU A 80 3.23 -11.81 1.59
C LEU A 80 3.75 -12.86 2.58
N PRO A 81 5.07 -13.00 2.71
CA PRO A 81 5.62 -13.86 3.74
C PRO A 81 5.11 -13.40 5.11
N GLU A 82 4.92 -14.36 6.02
CA GLU A 82 4.40 -14.13 7.37
C GLU A 82 5.30 -13.16 8.17
N LYS A 83 6.58 -13.12 7.82
CA LYS A 83 7.55 -12.10 8.22
C LYS A 83 7.87 -11.18 7.04
N LEU A 84 7.55 -9.90 7.21
CA LEU A 84 7.96 -8.81 6.32
C LEU A 84 9.22 -8.08 6.87
N THR A 85 9.89 -8.70 7.82
CA THR A 85 11.21 -8.25 8.29
C THR A 85 12.25 -8.76 7.32
N ASP A 86 13.20 -7.92 6.94
CA ASP A 86 14.42 -8.39 6.28
C ASP A 86 15.02 -9.50 7.12
N ASP A 87 15.31 -10.66 6.50
CA ASP A 87 16.07 -11.70 7.18
C ASP A 87 17.40 -11.07 7.59
N LEU A 88 17.69 -11.01 8.89
CA LEU A 88 19.01 -10.62 9.35
C LEU A 88 20.01 -11.54 8.63
N PRO A 89 20.97 -10.99 7.87
CA PRO A 89 21.95 -11.82 7.20
C PRO A 89 22.58 -12.73 8.27
N LEU A 90 22.42 -14.04 8.07
CA LEU A 90 22.67 -15.05 9.11
C LEU A 90 24.16 -15.23 9.43
N ASP A 91 25.04 -14.44 8.81
CA ASP A 91 26.48 -14.61 8.91
C ASP A 91 27.15 -13.29 9.30
N ASP A 92 27.97 -13.37 10.35
CA ASP A 92 29.31 -12.82 10.55
C ASP A 92 29.90 -11.96 9.39
N LEU A 93 29.18 -10.93 8.96
CA LEU A 93 29.67 -9.90 8.05
C LEU A 93 30.23 -8.73 8.86
N PRO A 94 31.34 -8.12 8.43
CA PRO A 94 31.87 -6.96 9.12
C PRO A 94 30.84 -5.81 9.10
N TYR A 95 30.58 -5.23 10.26
CA TYR A 95 29.62 -4.16 10.42
C TYR A 95 30.19 -3.01 11.23
N LEU A 96 29.63 -1.82 11.04
CA LEU A 96 29.93 -0.65 11.87
C LEU A 96 28.88 -0.52 12.97
N GLU A 97 29.34 -0.56 14.21
CA GLU A 97 28.51 -0.25 15.37
C GLU A 97 28.61 1.25 15.65
N LEU A 98 27.46 1.93 15.59
CA LEU A 98 27.34 3.37 15.82
C LEU A 98 26.50 3.62 17.07
N LEU A 99 27.09 4.21 18.12
CA LEU A 99 26.36 4.59 19.32
C LEU A 99 26.03 6.07 19.28
N TYR A 100 24.73 6.38 19.22
CA TYR A 100 24.25 7.75 19.29
C TYR A 100 23.71 8.08 20.68
N ARG A 101 24.12 9.22 21.23
CA ARG A 101 23.50 9.81 22.43
C ARG A 101 22.49 10.86 22.00
N PHE A 102 21.27 10.72 22.48
CA PHE A 102 20.27 11.76 22.34
C PHE A 102 20.60 12.93 23.27
N VAL A 103 20.68 14.15 22.71
CA VAL A 103 20.92 15.38 23.46
C VAL A 103 19.66 16.23 23.39
N PHE A 104 19.10 16.51 24.56
CA PHE A 104 17.92 17.35 24.69
C PHE A 104 18.33 18.81 24.84
N ASP A 105 17.95 19.63 23.87
CA ASP A 105 18.15 21.08 23.84
C ASP A 105 17.03 21.73 23.01
N LYS A 106 17.03 23.07 22.85
CA LYS A 106 16.07 23.85 22.05
C LYS A 106 15.84 23.28 20.65
N LYS A 107 16.87 22.70 20.05
CA LYS A 107 16.75 21.78 18.91
C LYS A 107 17.41 20.48 19.33
N SER A 108 16.60 19.47 19.63
CA SER A 108 17.11 18.17 20.03
C SER A 108 17.79 17.47 18.85
N TYR A 109 18.88 16.74 19.12
CA TYR A 109 19.64 16.04 18.09
C TYR A 109 20.27 14.76 18.66
N TYR A 110 20.76 13.91 17.76
CA TYR A 110 21.57 12.74 18.10
C TYR A 110 23.04 13.06 17.85
N ASN A 111 23.86 12.92 18.88
CA ASN A 111 25.31 13.01 18.77
C ASN A 111 25.92 11.63 18.58
N LEU A 112 26.79 11.45 17.59
CA LEU A 112 27.53 10.19 17.42
C LEU A 112 28.66 10.15 18.44
N GLU A 113 28.63 9.20 19.37
CA GLU A 113 29.61 9.08 20.46
C GLU A 113 30.69 8.05 20.15
N ILE A 114 30.31 6.93 19.53
CA ILE A 114 31.22 5.81 19.27
C ILE A 114 30.97 5.28 17.86
N THR A 115 32.08 5.04 17.15
CA THR A 115 32.12 4.25 15.92
C THR A 115 33.07 3.10 16.13
N LYS A 116 32.59 1.87 16.00
CA LYS A 116 33.40 0.67 16.16
C LYS A 116 33.27 -0.21 14.92
N ASP A 117 34.41 -0.51 14.32
CA ASP A 117 34.51 -1.52 13.26
C ASP A 117 34.51 -2.91 13.91
N VAL A 118 33.43 -3.67 13.69
CA VAL A 118 33.27 -5.02 14.23
C VAL A 118 33.55 -6.01 13.11
N LYS A 119 34.67 -6.71 13.26
CA LYS A 119 35.00 -7.87 12.41
C LYS A 119 34.30 -9.12 12.95
N PRO A 120 33.86 -10.01 12.07
CA PRO A 120 33.25 -11.28 12.48
C PRO A 120 34.19 -12.10 13.36
N ASN A 121 33.64 -12.65 14.43
CA ASN A 121 34.40 -13.42 15.41
C ASN A 121 33.86 -14.86 15.38
N LYS A 122 34.62 -15.79 14.77
CA LYS A 122 34.30 -17.22 14.63
C LYS A 122 34.26 -17.98 15.98
N ARG A 123 33.49 -17.51 16.96
CA ARG A 123 33.50 -18.07 18.32
C ARG A 123 32.16 -18.61 18.82
N ASN A 124 31.12 -18.61 17.99
CA ASN A 124 29.79 -19.07 18.39
C ASN A 124 29.30 -20.26 17.53
N GLU A 125 30.18 -21.22 17.22
CA GLU A 125 29.78 -22.52 16.64
C GLU A 125 29.72 -23.66 17.68
N GLU A 126 29.99 -23.42 18.96
CA GLU A 126 29.82 -24.41 20.02
C GLU A 126 28.90 -23.88 21.13
N GLY A 127 27.63 -24.29 21.06
CA GLY A 127 26.59 -24.03 22.06
C GLY A 127 25.27 -24.67 21.67
#